data_AF-A0A2E8GWX2-F1
#
_entry.id   AF-A0A2E8GWX2-F1
#
_cell.length_a   1.000
_cell.length_b   1.000
_cell.length_c   1.000
_cell.angle_alpha   90.00
_cell.angle_beta   90.00
_cell.angle_gamma   90.00
#
_symmetry.space_group_name_H-M   'P 1'
#
loop_
_entity.id
_entity.type
_entity.pdbx_description
1 polymer ?
#
loop_
_entity_poly.entity_id
_entity_poly.type
_entity_poly.pdbx_seq_one_letter_code
_entity_poly.pdbx_strand_id
1 'polypeptide(L)'
;MQSLNIILLSLFLAIGCSGYHHHSYDRDYKHRIIKVIPEERGKAVTVMVHHKGKLTPREQKFLRKHFRKKFGHKKRRHNKNKVKVVFVLK
;
A
#
# COMPACT_ATOMS: atom_id res chain seq x y z
N MET A 1 47.75 -16.75 -19.26
CA MET A 1 46.50 -16.43 -19.97
C MET A 1 45.32 -16.48 -18.99
N GLN A 2 45.38 -15.64 -17.95
CA GLN A 2 44.38 -15.56 -16.87
C GLN A 2 43.15 -14.70 -17.25
N SER A 3 43.09 -14.22 -18.49
CA SER A 3 42.07 -13.29 -19.00
C SER A 3 40.80 -13.96 -19.53
N LEU A 4 40.83 -15.26 -19.88
CA LEU A 4 39.66 -15.96 -20.43
C LEU A 4 38.59 -16.27 -19.39
N ASN A 5 38.98 -16.56 -18.14
CA ASN A 5 38.04 -16.88 -17.06
C ASN A 5 37.20 -15.67 -16.60
N ILE A 6 37.71 -14.45 -16.82
CA ILE A 6 37.05 -13.20 -16.43
C ILE A 6 35.84 -12.91 -17.34
N ILE A 7 35.93 -13.31 -18.61
CA ILE A 7 34.87 -13.10 -19.61
C ILE A 7 33.69 -14.05 -19.36
N LEU A 8 33.97 -15.27 -18.89
CA LEU A 8 32.90 -16.25 -18.63
C LEU A 8 32.09 -15.91 -17.35
N LEU A 9 32.72 -15.23 -16.38
CA LEU A 9 32.06 -14.83 -15.13
C LEU A 9 31.10 -13.63 -15.32
N SER A 10 31.34 -12.78 -16.33
CA SER A 10 30.51 -11.59 -16.59
C SER A 10 29.19 -11.90 -17.30
N LEU A 11 29.04 -13.06 -17.94
CA LEU A 11 27.78 -13.49 -18.55
C LEU A 11 26.70 -13.93 -17.55
N PHE A 12 27.07 -14.29 -16.32
CA PHE A 12 26.11 -14.75 -15.29
C PHE A 12 25.49 -13.62 -14.46
N LEU A 13 25.98 -12.38 -14.57
CA LEU A 13 25.50 -11.23 -13.79
C LEU A 13 24.32 -10.47 -14.43
N ALA A 14 23.89 -10.83 -15.64
CA ALA A 14 22.78 -10.18 -16.33
C ALA A 14 21.41 -10.87 -16.15
N ILE A 15 21.33 -11.93 -15.33
CA ILE A 15 20.05 -12.54 -14.94
C ILE A 15 19.54 -11.81 -13.70
N GLY A 16 19.11 -10.58 -13.89
CA GLY A 16 18.56 -9.70 -12.87
C GLY A 16 17.23 -9.12 -13.33
N CYS A 17 16.18 -9.91 -13.18
CA CYS A 17 14.80 -9.49 -13.37
C CYS A 17 14.49 -8.19 -12.61
N SER A 18 14.14 -7.13 -13.33
CA SER A 18 13.02 -6.31 -12.87
C SER A 18 12.09 -6.16 -14.06
N GLY A 19 11.04 -6.97 -14.05
CA GLY A 19 9.86 -6.66 -14.83
C GLY A 19 9.42 -5.27 -14.39
N TYR A 20 9.70 -4.28 -15.21
CA TYR A 20 9.03 -2.99 -15.14
C TYR A 20 7.59 -3.26 -15.56
N HIS A 21 6.82 -3.83 -14.62
CA HIS A 21 5.40 -3.58 -14.57
C HIS A 21 5.28 -2.08 -14.40
N HIS A 22 5.15 -1.40 -15.54
CA HIS A 22 4.58 -0.08 -15.64
C HIS A 22 3.14 -0.22 -15.12
N HIS A 23 3.00 -0.24 -13.79
CA HIS A 23 1.71 -0.01 -13.19
C HIS A 23 1.43 1.47 -13.44
N SER A 24 0.82 1.73 -14.59
CA SER A 24 -0.01 2.89 -14.83
C SER A 24 -1.11 2.87 -13.74
N TYR A 25 -0.76 3.38 -12.56
CA TYR A 25 -1.69 3.99 -11.61
C TYR A 25 -1.94 5.45 -12.04
N ASP A 26 -1.77 5.74 -13.33
CA ASP A 26 -2.03 7.06 -13.88
C ASP A 26 -3.45 7.46 -13.49
N ARG A 27 -3.52 8.61 -12.80
CA ARG A 27 -4.71 9.35 -12.37
C ARG A 27 -5.29 9.00 -10.99
N ASP A 28 -4.40 8.67 -10.05
CA ASP A 28 -4.44 9.13 -8.66
C ASP A 28 -5.71 8.87 -7.85
N TYR A 29 -5.85 7.66 -7.31
CA TYR A 29 -6.78 7.42 -6.19
C TYR A 29 -6.61 8.46 -5.06
N LYS A 30 -5.41 9.04 -4.87
CA LYS A 30 -5.15 10.12 -3.91
C LYS A 30 -6.05 11.33 -4.13
N HIS A 31 -6.20 11.79 -5.37
CA HIS A 31 -7.07 12.91 -5.72
C HIS A 31 -8.56 12.55 -5.64
N ARG A 32 -8.86 11.24 -5.67
CA ARG A 32 -10.21 10.74 -5.42
C ARG A 32 -10.53 10.71 -3.94
N ILE A 33 -9.55 10.67 -3.04
CA ILE A 33 -9.81 10.76 -1.60
C ILE A 33 -10.04 12.23 -1.23
N ILE A 34 -11.26 12.52 -0.79
CA ILE A 34 -11.70 13.87 -0.43
C ILE A 34 -11.31 14.16 1.01
N LYS A 35 -11.58 13.20 1.90
CA LYS A 35 -11.38 13.37 3.35
C LYS A 35 -11.20 12.01 4.02
N VAL A 36 -10.34 11.96 5.03
CA VAL A 36 -10.18 10.80 5.90
C VAL A 36 -10.45 11.24 7.33
N ILE A 37 -11.42 10.60 7.99
CA ILE A 37 -11.82 10.91 9.37
C ILE A 37 -11.60 9.66 10.22
N PRO A 38 -10.62 9.66 11.14
CA PRO A 38 -10.52 8.64 12.16
C PRO A 38 -11.46 8.97 13.32
N GLU A 39 -12.41 8.08 13.61
CA GLU A 39 -13.25 8.09 14.80
C GLU A 39 -12.76 7.02 15.78
N GLU A 40 -12.34 7.44 16.97
CA GLU A 40 -12.02 6.50 18.05
C GLU A 40 -13.28 6.24 18.87
N ARG A 41 -13.73 4.97 18.92
CA ARG A 41 -14.83 4.52 19.80
C ARG A 41 -14.29 3.47 20.75
N GLY A 42 -13.93 3.90 21.96
CA GLY A 42 -13.32 3.05 22.98
C GLY A 42 -12.00 2.44 22.52
N LYS A 43 -11.98 1.13 22.27
CA LYS A 43 -10.80 0.37 21.81
C LYS A 43 -10.72 0.17 20.29
N ALA A 44 -11.70 0.66 19.52
CA ALA A 44 -11.73 0.52 18.07
C ALA A 44 -11.55 1.88 17.38
N VAL A 45 -10.85 1.89 16.25
CA VAL A 45 -10.69 3.08 15.41
C VAL A 45 -11.43 2.82 14.10
N THR A 46 -12.45 3.62 13.81
CA THR A 46 -13.13 3.59 12.52
C THR A 46 -12.56 4.69 11.65
N VAL A 47 -11.98 4.32 10.51
CA VAL A 47 -11.42 5.28 9.55
C VAL A 47 -12.40 5.40 8.40
N MET A 48 -13.11 6.53 8.34
CA MET A 48 -14.00 6.88 7.24
C MET A 48 -13.20 7.53 6.12
N VAL A 49 -13.21 6.92 4.95
CA VAL A 49 -12.50 7.38 3.75
C VAL A 49 -13.55 7.86 2.76
N HIS A 50 -13.72 9.18 2.68
CA HIS A 50 -14.60 9.81 1.71
C HIS A 50 -13.87 9.86 0.36
N HIS A 51 -14.52 9.34 -0.68
CA HIS A 51 -13.94 9.32 -2.01
C HIS A 51 -14.93 9.74 -3.09
N LYS A 52 -14.40 10.25 -4.20
CA LYS A 52 -15.14 10.61 -5.42
C LYS A 52 -15.04 9.49 -6.46
N GLY A 53 -16.19 9.10 -7.00
CA GLY A 53 -16.33 7.99 -7.96
C GLY A 53 -16.01 6.61 -7.36
N LYS A 54 -16.11 5.56 -8.19
CA LYS A 54 -15.95 4.15 -7.76
C LYS A 54 -14.49 3.71 -7.53
N LEU A 55 -14.13 3.34 -6.30
CA LEU A 55 -12.85 2.68 -6.01
C LEU A 55 -12.87 1.22 -6.48
N THR A 56 -11.82 0.81 -7.18
CA THR A 56 -11.56 -0.58 -7.53
C THR A 56 -11.27 -1.43 -6.28
N PRO A 57 -11.52 -2.74 -6.32
CA PRO A 57 -11.19 -3.64 -5.21
C PRO A 57 -9.71 -3.59 -4.80
N ARG A 58 -8.80 -3.36 -5.76
CA ARG A 58 -7.36 -3.23 -5.52
C ARG A 58 -7.03 -1.96 -4.73
N GLU A 59 -7.59 -0.82 -5.12
CA GLU A 59 -7.46 0.45 -4.39
C GLU A 59 -8.03 0.33 -2.97
N GLN A 60 -9.21 -0.27 -2.81
CA GLN A 60 -9.80 -0.49 -1.49
C GLN A 60 -8.91 -1.37 -0.60
N LYS A 61 -8.35 -2.45 -1.16
CA LYS A 61 -7.42 -3.35 -0.43
C LYS A 61 -6.15 -2.60 -0.01
N PHE A 62 -5.59 -1.78 -0.89
CA PHE A 62 -4.43 -0.94 -0.59
C PHE A 62 -4.74 0.07 0.53
N LEU A 63 -5.83 0.84 0.41
CA LEU A 63 -6.24 1.84 1.40
C LEU A 63 -6.53 1.20 2.76
N ARG A 64 -7.20 0.05 2.79
CA ARG A 64 -7.39 -0.75 4.02
C ARG A 64 -6.06 -1.08 4.68
N LYS A 65 -5.07 -1.56 3.92
CA LYS A 65 -3.73 -1.89 4.45
C LYS A 65 -3.00 -0.65 4.95
N HIS A 66 -3.03 0.44 4.17
CA HIS A 66 -2.38 1.70 4.51
C HIS A 66 -2.91 2.29 5.82
N PHE A 67 -4.24 2.43 5.95
CA PHE A 67 -4.84 3.02 7.15
C PHE A 67 -4.78 2.09 8.37
N ARG A 68 -4.86 0.76 8.18
CA ARG A 68 -4.59 -0.18 9.26
C ARG A 68 -3.17 -0.06 9.80
N LYS A 69 -2.18 0.13 8.93
CA LYS A 69 -0.80 0.41 9.34
C LYS A 69 -0.74 1.75 10.08
N LYS A 70 -1.21 2.83 9.45
CA LYS A 70 -1.15 4.20 10.00
C LYS A 70 -1.80 4.33 11.39
N PHE A 71 -3.00 3.79 11.57
CA PHE A 71 -3.78 3.96 12.80
C PHE A 71 -3.69 2.76 13.77
N GLY A 72 -3.15 1.61 13.34
CA GLY A 72 -3.06 0.41 14.16
C GLY A 72 -1.83 0.34 15.09
N HIS A 73 -0.81 1.17 14.88
CA HIS A 73 0.46 1.08 15.61
C HIS A 73 0.50 1.78 16.98
N LYS A 74 -0.53 2.56 17.35
CA LYS A 74 -0.45 3.41 18.56
C LYS A 74 -0.44 2.64 19.90
N LYS A 75 -0.76 1.35 19.97
CA LYS A 75 -0.71 0.58 21.24
C LYS A 75 0.08 -0.72 21.09
N ARG A 76 1.36 -0.64 21.41
CA ARG A 76 2.39 -1.67 21.26
C ARG A 76 2.28 -2.87 22.22
N ARG A 77 1.32 -2.92 23.15
CA ARG A 77 1.36 -3.97 24.21
C ARG A 77 0.20 -4.96 24.28
N HIS A 78 -1.09 -4.59 24.35
CA HIS A 78 -2.11 -5.64 24.62
C HIS A 78 -3.48 -5.52 23.93
N ASN A 79 -3.65 -4.65 22.94
CA ASN A 79 -4.87 -4.65 22.12
C ASN A 79 -4.54 -4.12 20.73
N LYS A 80 -4.60 -5.00 19.72
CA LYS A 80 -4.72 -4.55 18.33
C LYS A 80 -6.04 -3.79 18.26
N ASN A 81 -6.03 -2.46 18.35
CA ASN A 81 -7.24 -1.68 18.08
C ASN A 81 -7.77 -2.17 16.72
N LYS A 82 -9.00 -2.70 16.70
CA LYS A 82 -9.62 -3.18 15.47
C LYS A 82 -9.86 -1.96 14.59
N VAL A 83 -8.94 -1.69 13.65
CA VAL A 83 -9.10 -0.58 12.70
C VAL A 83 -10.10 -1.03 11.63
N LYS A 84 -11.31 -0.45 11.69
CA LYS A 84 -12.35 -0.65 10.69
C LYS A 84 -12.25 0.48 9.67
N VAL A 85 -11.95 0.15 8.42
CA VAL A 85 -11.90 1.15 7.34
C VAL A 85 -13.21 1.07 6.57
N VAL A 86 -13.90 2.20 6.45
CA VAL A 86 -15.19 2.34 5.78
C VAL A 86 -15.02 3.31 4.62
N PHE A 87 -15.46 2.92 3.43
CA PHE A 87 -15.43 3.77 2.24
C PHE A 87 -16.79 4.43 2.08
N VAL A 88 -16.80 5.75 1.93
CA VAL A 88 -18.00 6.56 1.76
C VAL A 88 -17.91 7.26 0.42
N LEU A 89 -18.84 6.93 -0.49
CA LEU A 89 -18.99 7.64 -1.75
C LEU A 89 -19.66 8.99 -1.46
N LYS A 90 -19.06 10.08 -1.92
CA LYS A 90 -19.59 11.44 -1.81
C LYS A 90 -20.08 11.95 -3.15
#